data_AF-A0A538QH04-F1
#
_entry.id   AF-A0A538QH04-F1
#
_cell.length_a   1.000
_cell.length_b   1.000
_cell.length_c   1.000
_cell.angle_alpha   90.00
_cell.angle_beta   90.00
_cell.angle_gamma   90.00
#
_symmetry.space_group_name_H-M   'P 1'
#
loop_
_entity.id
_entity.type
_entity.pdbx_description
1 polymer ?
#
loop_
_entity_poly.entity_id
_entity_poly.type
_entity_poly.pdbx_seq_one_letter_code
_entity_poly.pdbx_strand_id
1 'polypeptide(L)'
;MLVRSLDGGVSWSAPAVVNGAPDAAAFTPSIAVAADGTVGVTYYDLRDARRTDPSTYRVTTWLATSRDRGVTWSDEALSQPFDLRPALLQDAYFLGDYQGLTAAGTAFVPFLVAATQDGGDRTDVFVRAVK
;
A
#
# COMPACT_ATOMS: atom_id res chain seq x y z
N MET A 1 -8.82 -1.53 -5.31
CA MET A 1 -9.60 -0.96 -6.44
C MET A 1 -9.69 0.54 -6.29
N LEU A 2 -9.76 1.30 -7.38
CA LEU A 2 -10.07 2.72 -7.41
C LEU A 2 -11.34 2.97 -8.23
N VAL A 3 -12.21 3.86 -7.78
CA VAL A 3 -13.23 4.52 -8.61
C VAL A 3 -12.96 6.02 -8.61
N ARG A 4 -13.25 6.70 -9.72
CA ARG A 4 -13.10 8.15 -9.83
C ARG A 4 -14.35 8.80 -10.39
N SER A 5 -14.53 10.05 -10.03
CA SER A 5 -15.45 10.97 -10.71
C SER A 5 -14.65 12.12 -11.33
N LEU A 6 -15.10 12.59 -12.50
CA LEU A 6 -14.54 13.76 -13.18
C LEU A 6 -15.53 14.93 -13.24
N ASP A 7 -16.69 14.78 -12.61
CA ASP A 7 -17.84 15.69 -12.69
C ASP A 7 -18.40 16.04 -11.29
N GLY A 8 -17.53 16.06 -10.28
CA GLY A 8 -17.92 16.46 -8.92
C GLY A 8 -18.76 15.42 -8.18
N GLY A 9 -18.64 14.14 -8.54
CA GLY A 9 -19.32 13.02 -7.90
C GLY A 9 -20.67 12.63 -8.52
N VAL A 10 -21.05 13.26 -9.65
CA VAL A 10 -22.32 12.98 -10.35
C VAL A 10 -22.29 11.60 -11.00
N SER A 11 -21.18 11.25 -11.66
CA SER A 11 -20.94 9.93 -12.20
C SER A 11 -19.57 9.38 -11.79
N TRP A 12 -19.48 8.05 -11.76
CA TRP A 12 -18.28 7.34 -11.33
C TRP A 12 -17.84 6.35 -12.40
N SER A 13 -16.54 6.15 -12.53
CA SER A 13 -15.97 5.13 -13.40
C SER A 13 -16.33 3.72 -12.92
N ALA A 14 -16.17 2.74 -13.81
CA ALA A 14 -16.03 1.36 -13.36
C ALA A 14 -14.80 1.23 -12.42
N PRO A 15 -14.81 0.28 -11.47
CA PRO A 15 -13.65 0.03 -10.62
C PRO A 15 -12.41 -0.39 -11.43
N ALA A 16 -11.29 0.29 -11.19
CA ALA A 16 -9.98 -0.05 -11.74
C ALA A 16 -9.12 -0.80 -10.71
N VAL A 17 -8.39 -1.83 -11.16
CA VAL A 17 -7.37 -2.49 -10.35
C VAL A 17 -6.15 -1.56 -10.25
N VAL A 18 -5.60 -1.43 -9.03
CA VAL A 18 -4.49 -0.51 -8.73
C VAL A 18 -3.18 -1.26 -8.54
N ASN A 19 -3.23 -2.41 -7.85
CA ASN A 19 -2.04 -3.20 -7.55
C ASN A 19 -1.55 -3.95 -8.80
N GLY A 20 -0.22 -4.05 -8.97
CA GLY A 20 0.41 -4.74 -10.09
C GLY A 20 0.28 -6.28 -10.07
N ALA A 21 -0.27 -6.87 -9.00
CA ALA A 21 -0.51 -8.31 -8.88
C ALA A 21 -2.00 -8.59 -8.59
N PRO A 22 -2.89 -8.55 -9.60
CA PRO A 22 -4.34 -8.63 -9.41
C PRO A 22 -4.82 -9.92 -8.72
N ASP A 23 -4.06 -11.02 -8.84
CA ASP A 23 -4.37 -12.31 -8.21
C ASP A 23 -3.91 -12.43 -6.74
N ALA A 24 -3.22 -11.40 -6.23
CA ALA A 24 -2.77 -11.32 -4.85
C ALA A 24 -3.70 -10.41 -4.05
N ALA A 25 -4.04 -10.84 -2.83
CA ALA A 25 -4.79 -9.98 -1.92
C ALA A 25 -3.93 -8.77 -1.54
N ALA A 26 -4.48 -7.59 -1.77
CA ALA A 26 -3.91 -6.31 -1.38
C ALA A 26 -4.82 -5.63 -0.35
N PHE A 27 -4.24 -4.91 0.61
CA PHE A 27 -4.97 -4.39 1.76
C PHE A 27 -4.42 -3.07 2.27
N THR A 28 -5.28 -2.38 3.03
CA THR A 28 -5.01 -1.13 3.75
C THR A 28 -4.42 -0.01 2.87
N PRO A 29 -5.09 0.36 1.76
CA PRO A 29 -4.57 1.38 0.86
C PRO A 29 -4.61 2.79 1.48
N SER A 30 -3.67 3.64 1.10
CA SER A 30 -3.71 5.09 1.36
C SER A 30 -3.40 5.84 0.07
N ILE A 31 -4.07 6.98 -0.17
CA ILE A 31 -4.03 7.71 -1.44
C ILE A 31 -3.62 9.17 -1.22
N ALA A 32 -2.81 9.71 -2.12
CA ALA A 32 -2.45 11.12 -2.19
C ALA A 32 -2.31 11.57 -3.65
N VAL A 33 -2.39 12.89 -3.87
CA VAL A 33 -2.15 13.50 -5.19
C VAL A 33 -1.00 14.49 -5.08
N ALA A 34 0.03 14.29 -5.89
CA ALA A 34 1.19 15.16 -5.96
C ALA A 34 0.88 16.47 -6.72
N ALA A 35 1.75 17.46 -6.59
CA ALA A 35 1.56 18.80 -7.16
C ALA A 35 1.49 18.82 -8.70
N ASP A 36 2.04 17.80 -9.38
CA ASP A 36 1.95 17.63 -10.83
C ASP A 36 0.70 16.85 -11.29
N GLY A 37 -0.18 16.46 -10.36
CA GLY A 37 -1.38 15.68 -10.62
C GLY A 37 -1.16 14.16 -10.64
N THR A 38 0.05 13.67 -10.37
CA THR A 38 0.31 12.24 -10.19
C THR A 38 -0.46 11.74 -8.98
N VAL A 39 -1.25 10.67 -9.16
CA VAL A 39 -1.96 9.98 -8.08
C VAL A 39 -1.05 8.87 -7.55
N GLY A 40 -0.83 8.83 -6.24
CA GLY A 40 -0.09 7.77 -5.56
C GLY A 40 -1.01 6.98 -4.65
N VAL A 41 -0.86 5.66 -4.63
CA VAL A 41 -1.55 4.76 -3.71
C VAL A 41 -0.54 3.82 -3.07
N THR A 42 -0.35 3.93 -1.76
CA THR A 42 0.37 2.88 -1.01
C THR A 42 -0.57 1.76 -0.63
N TYR A 43 -0.08 0.54 -0.62
CA TYR A 43 -0.81 -0.63 -0.12
C TYR A 43 0.18 -1.72 0.28
N TYR A 44 -0.32 -2.74 0.96
CA TYR A 44 0.39 -3.99 1.19
C TYR A 44 -0.21 -5.06 0.32
N ASP A 45 0.57 -6.02 -0.13
CA ASP A 45 0.02 -7.22 -0.73
C ASP A 45 0.80 -8.48 -0.37
N LEU A 46 0.16 -9.62 -0.68
CA LEU A 46 0.66 -10.96 -0.41
C LEU A 46 1.23 -11.62 -1.67
N ARG A 47 1.70 -10.84 -2.66
CA ARG A 47 2.25 -11.44 -3.90
C ARG A 47 3.53 -12.24 -3.64
N ASP A 48 4.25 -11.90 -2.57
CA ASP A 48 5.47 -12.58 -2.11
C ASP A 48 5.18 -13.70 -1.10
N ALA A 49 3.92 -13.90 -0.69
CA ALA A 49 3.55 -15.03 0.14
C ALA A 49 3.52 -16.30 -0.72
N ARG A 50 4.23 -17.35 -0.28
CA ARG A 50 4.19 -18.62 -1.01
C ARG A 50 2.85 -19.29 -0.75
N ARG A 51 2.03 -19.44 -1.80
CA ARG A 51 0.73 -20.15 -1.72
C ARG A 51 0.83 -21.57 -1.13
N THR A 52 2.01 -22.20 -1.19
CA THR A 52 2.25 -23.57 -0.71
C THR A 52 2.87 -23.67 0.69
N ASP A 53 3.25 -22.55 1.30
CA ASP A 53 3.84 -22.54 2.65
C ASP A 53 3.10 -21.54 3.54
N PRO A 54 2.09 -21.99 4.30
CA PRO A 54 1.31 -21.15 5.21
C PRO A 54 2.15 -20.59 6.37
N SER A 55 3.41 -21.02 6.54
CA SER A 55 4.35 -20.39 7.47
C SER A 55 4.95 -19.09 6.95
N THR A 56 4.71 -18.72 5.68
CA THR A 56 5.28 -17.53 5.05
C THR A 56 4.21 -16.49 4.74
N TYR A 57 3.69 -15.82 5.77
CA TYR A 57 2.82 -14.65 5.63
C TYR A 57 3.65 -13.41 5.25
N ARG A 58 4.32 -13.48 4.09
CA ARG A 58 5.21 -12.42 3.62
C ARG A 58 4.42 -11.32 2.95
N VAL A 59 4.67 -10.11 3.41
CA VAL A 59 4.00 -8.89 2.98
C VAL A 59 5.05 -7.90 2.51
N THR A 60 4.73 -7.20 1.43
CA THR A 60 5.54 -6.09 0.91
C THR A 60 4.70 -4.83 0.86
N THR A 61 5.27 -3.70 1.24
CA THR A 61 4.64 -2.39 1.01
C THR A 61 4.98 -1.90 -0.39
N TRP A 62 3.98 -1.44 -1.12
CA TRP A 62 4.09 -0.95 -2.49
C TRP A 62 3.60 0.48 -2.60
N LEU A 63 4.10 1.22 -3.58
CA LEU A 63 3.53 2.46 -4.09
C LEU A 63 3.14 2.26 -5.55
N ALA A 64 1.85 2.34 -5.86
CA ALA A 64 1.36 2.47 -7.23
C ALA A 64 1.17 3.94 -7.59
N THR A 65 1.63 4.35 -8.78
CA THR A 65 1.43 5.70 -9.29
C THR A 65 0.67 5.71 -10.61
N SER A 66 -0.07 6.79 -10.84
CA SER A 66 -0.80 7.04 -12.08
C SER A 66 -0.67 8.50 -12.51
N ARG A 67 -0.35 8.72 -13.78
CA ARG A 67 -0.24 10.06 -14.40
C ARG A 67 -1.40 10.40 -15.34
N ASP A 68 -2.35 9.49 -15.50
CA ASP A 68 -3.49 9.61 -16.41
C ASP A 68 -4.84 9.59 -15.66
N ARG A 69 -4.85 10.17 -14.45
CA ARG A 69 -6.03 10.26 -13.57
C ARG A 69 -6.56 8.88 -13.17
N GLY A 70 -5.68 7.92 -12.90
CA GLY A 70 -6.04 6.59 -12.39
C GLY A 70 -6.57 5.64 -13.47
N VAL A 71 -6.21 5.82 -14.75
CA VAL A 71 -6.54 4.85 -15.82
C VAL A 71 -5.51 3.73 -15.83
N THR A 72 -4.22 4.08 -15.84
CA THR A 72 -3.10 3.13 -15.79
C THR A 72 -2.26 3.32 -14.53
N TRP A 73 -1.64 2.24 -14.09
CA TRP A 73 -0.87 2.17 -12.85
C TRP A 73 0.48 1.49 -13.08
N SER A 74 1.49 1.91 -12.33
CA SER A 74 2.76 1.21 -12.20
C SER A 74 3.16 1.21 -10.73
N ASP A 75 3.57 0.06 -10.20
CA ASP A 75 3.93 -0.10 -8.80
C ASP A 75 5.43 -0.37 -8.59
N GLU A 76 5.94 0.11 -7.46
CA GLU A 76 7.28 -0.20 -6.96
C GLU A 76 7.24 -0.60 -5.49
N ALA A 77 8.16 -1.48 -5.10
CA ALA A 77 8.28 -1.92 -3.72
C ALA A 77 8.95 -0.83 -2.86
N LEU A 78 8.31 -0.47 -1.76
CA LEU A 78 8.83 0.44 -0.74
C LEU A 78 9.58 -0.27 0.39
N SER A 79 9.33 -1.57 0.56
CA SER A 79 9.99 -2.41 1.56
C SER A 79 10.55 -3.69 0.93
N GLN A 80 11.42 -4.38 1.66
CA GLN A 80 11.62 -5.81 1.41
C GLN A 80 10.42 -6.61 1.97
N PRO A 81 10.17 -7.84 1.49
CA PRO A 81 9.12 -8.68 2.05
C PRO A 81 9.41 -9.06 3.51
N PHE A 82 8.52 -8.68 4.42
CA PHE A 82 8.60 -8.97 5.85
C PHE A 82 7.49 -9.93 6.29
N ASP A 83 7.70 -10.60 7.43
CA ASP A 83 6.73 -11.54 7.98
C ASP A 83 5.67 -10.79 8.79
N LEU A 84 4.39 -10.94 8.45
CA LEU A 84 3.30 -10.27 9.13
C LEU A 84 2.97 -10.87 10.52
N ARG A 85 3.42 -12.10 10.79
CA ARG A 85 3.02 -12.85 12.00
C ARG A 85 3.28 -12.14 13.33
N PRO A 86 4.39 -11.41 13.53
CA PRO A 86 4.63 -10.67 14.77
C PRO A 86 3.55 -9.60 15.08
N ALA A 87 2.84 -9.11 14.06
CA ALA A 87 1.73 -8.16 14.22
C ALA A 87 0.41 -8.80 14.69
N LEU A 88 0.38 -10.10 14.96
CA LEU A 88 -0.81 -10.77 15.52
C LEU A 88 -1.10 -10.25 16.94
N LEU A 89 -2.31 -9.76 17.15
CA LEU A 89 -2.81 -9.34 18.46
C LEU A 89 -4.26 -9.83 18.60
N GLN A 90 -4.55 -10.63 19.63
CA GLN A 90 -5.91 -11.06 20.00
C GLN A 90 -6.78 -11.50 18.80
N ASP A 91 -6.23 -12.38 17.95
CA ASP A 91 -6.88 -13.03 16.80
C ASP A 91 -6.97 -12.23 15.47
N ALA A 92 -6.34 -11.05 15.37
CA ALA A 92 -6.19 -10.34 14.10
C ALA A 92 -4.76 -9.82 13.89
N TYR A 93 -4.36 -9.64 12.62
CA TYR A 93 -3.10 -8.98 12.27
C TYR A 93 -3.32 -7.47 12.25
N PHE A 94 -2.67 -6.76 13.17
CA PHE A 94 -2.79 -5.31 13.30
C PHE A 94 -1.68 -4.63 12.51
N LEU A 95 -1.96 -4.40 11.22
CA LEU A 95 -1.16 -3.56 10.35
C LEU A 95 -2.08 -2.50 9.73
N GLY A 96 -1.75 -1.23 9.96
CA GLY A 96 -2.36 -0.12 9.23
C GLY A 96 -3.30 0.82 9.97
N ASP A 97 -3.49 0.66 11.28
CA ASP A 97 -4.21 1.65 12.10
C ASP A 97 -3.51 3.01 12.14
N TYR A 98 -2.18 3.02 11.95
CA TYR A 98 -1.33 4.21 11.93
C TYR A 98 -0.44 4.21 10.69
N GLN A 99 -1.05 4.34 9.50
CA GLN A 99 -0.31 4.51 8.26
C GLN A 99 -1.00 5.48 7.30
N GLY A 100 -0.25 6.07 6.39
CA GLY A 100 -0.78 7.02 5.43
C GLY A 100 0.17 7.38 4.31
N LEU A 101 -0.34 8.14 3.35
CA LEU A 101 0.43 8.72 2.27
C LEU A 101 0.12 10.21 2.20
N THR A 102 1.17 11.03 2.12
CA THR A 102 1.03 12.44 1.75
C THR A 102 1.93 12.77 0.57
N ALA A 103 1.72 13.94 -0.04
CA ALA A 103 2.59 14.46 -1.08
C ALA A 103 3.32 15.72 -0.59
N ALA A 104 4.58 15.85 -0.99
CA ALA A 104 5.42 17.03 -0.78
C ALA A 104 5.99 17.48 -2.13
N GLY A 105 5.36 18.47 -2.75
CA GLY A 105 5.65 18.84 -4.13
C GLY A 105 5.32 17.68 -5.08
N THR A 106 6.30 17.23 -5.87
CA THR A 106 6.15 16.08 -6.78
C THR A 106 6.61 14.75 -6.17
N ALA A 107 6.94 14.72 -4.87
CA ALA A 107 7.31 13.51 -4.15
C ALA A 107 6.17 13.04 -3.25
N PHE A 108 6.17 11.75 -2.93
CA PHE A 108 5.32 11.15 -1.92
C PHE A 108 6.11 10.92 -0.62
N VAL A 109 5.43 11.08 0.51
CA VAL A 109 5.96 10.77 1.84
C VAL A 109 5.04 9.74 2.48
N PRO A 110 5.34 8.44 2.27
CA PRO A 110 4.63 7.35 2.94
C PRO A 110 5.01 7.29 4.44
N PHE A 111 3.99 7.14 5.28
CA PHE A 111 4.08 6.81 6.70
C PHE A 111 3.62 5.36 6.85
N LEU A 112 4.57 4.44 7.02
CA LEU A 112 4.33 3.00 6.90
C LEU A 112 4.65 2.27 8.20
N VAL A 113 3.99 1.13 8.42
CA VAL A 113 4.27 0.25 9.55
C VAL A 113 4.76 -1.09 9.00
N ALA A 114 5.82 -1.64 9.57
CA ALA A 114 6.23 -3.01 9.27
C ALA A 114 6.42 -3.80 10.57
N ALA A 115 6.07 -5.09 10.52
CA ALA A 115 6.36 -6.00 11.60
C ALA A 115 7.87 -6.25 11.69
N THR A 116 8.39 -6.31 12.91
CA THR A 116 9.80 -6.60 13.19
C THR A 116 9.93 -7.97 13.86
N GLN A 117 11.16 -8.47 13.94
CA GLN A 117 11.47 -9.72 14.66
C GLN A 117 11.86 -9.46 16.12
N ASP A 118 11.72 -8.23 16.62
CA ASP A 118 11.96 -7.87 18.02
C ASP A 118 10.71 -8.18 18.85
N GLY A 119 10.85 -9.07 19.82
CA GLY A 119 9.75 -9.44 20.74
C GLY A 119 9.31 -8.30 21.65
N GLY A 120 10.16 -7.31 21.90
CA GLY A 120 9.84 -6.09 22.65
C GLY A 120 9.25 -4.97 21.79
N ASP A 121 9.46 -5.03 20.47
CA ASP A 121 9.03 -4.02 19.51
C ASP A 121 8.51 -4.66 18.22
N ARG A 122 7.34 -5.27 18.28
CA ARG A 122 6.82 -6.15 17.22
C ARG A 122 6.49 -5.41 15.92
N THR A 123 6.38 -4.09 15.94
CA THR A 123 6.04 -3.25 14.79
C THR A 123 6.72 -1.89 14.91
N ASP A 124 7.37 -1.43 13.84
CA ASP A 124 8.03 -0.13 13.80
C ASP A 124 7.51 0.72 12.63
N VAL A 125 7.76 2.03 12.69
CA VAL A 125 7.26 3.05 11.78
C VAL A 125 8.38 3.57 10.89
N PHE A 126 8.13 3.59 9.58
CA PHE A 126 9.08 4.01 8.57
C PHE A 126 8.54 5.19 7.76
N VAL A 127 9.38 6.21 7.58
CA VAL A 127 9.09 7.38 6.76
C VAL A 127 10.29 7.70 5.88
N ARG A 128 10.06 7.82 4.58
CA ARG A 128 11.03 8.43 3.65
C ARG A 128 10.29 9.09 2.50
N ALA A 129 10.85 10.16 1.94
CA ALA A 129 10.36 10.67 0.67
C ALA A 129 10.71 9.71 -0.47
N VAL A 130 9.76 9.46 -1.36
CA VAL A 130 9.90 8.69 -2.61
C VAL A 130 9.32 9.50 -3.76
N LYS A 131 9.82 9.31 -4.97
CA LYS A 131 9.45 10.14 -6.12
C LYS A 131 8.47 9.40 -7.02
#